data_AF-A0A3E2NDI1-F1
#
_entry.id   AF-A0A3E2NDI1-F1
#
_cell.length_a   1.000
_cell.length_b   1.000
_cell.length_c   1.000
_cell.angle_alpha   90.00
_cell.angle_beta   90.00
_cell.angle_gamma   90.00
#
_symmetry.space_group_name_H-M   'P 1'
#
loop_
_entity.id
_entity.type
_entity.pdbx_description
1 polymer ?
#
loop_
_entity_poly.entity_id
_entity_poly.type
_entity_poly.pdbx_seq_one_letter_code
_entity_poly.pdbx_strand_id
1 'polypeptide(L)'
;MSDLLETLMIVGFGLSWPFSVYKSYVSRTARGKSLQFEFFIWLGYIFGIARKFLQYHYAATYDWLFFLSWFFYVLNFAEISFDMWLYVRNVKLDKAREEEPVGTRGCPGSD
;
A
#
# COMPACT_ATOMS: atom_id res chain seq x y z
N MET A 1 25.05 9.97 -10.23
CA MET A 1 25.02 9.72 -8.76
C MET A 1 23.60 9.81 -8.21
N SER A 2 22.86 10.88 -8.50
CA SER A 2 21.50 11.15 -7.99
C SER A 2 20.50 10.02 -8.27
N ASP A 3 20.52 9.47 -9.48
CA ASP A 3 19.57 8.44 -9.91
C ASP A 3 19.78 7.09 -9.21
N LEU A 4 21.00 6.78 -8.76
CA LEU A 4 21.28 5.53 -8.05
C LEU A 4 20.65 5.53 -6.66
N LEU A 5 20.83 6.61 -5.91
CA LEU A 5 20.25 6.75 -4.57
C LEU A 5 18.71 6.82 -4.63
N GLU A 6 18.17 7.52 -5.62
CA GLU A 6 16.73 7.58 -5.86
C GLU A 6 16.18 6.18 -6.20
N THR A 7 16.84 5.44 -7.09
CA THR A 7 16.42 4.07 -7.44
C THR A 7 16.48 3.13 -6.24
N LEU A 8 17.57 3.16 -5.46
CA LEU A 8 17.71 2.31 -4.26
C LEU A 8 16.64 2.61 -3.22
N MET A 9 16.30 3.87 -3.03
CA MET A 9 15.22 4.28 -2.14
C MET A 9 13.87 3.70 -2.61
N ILE A 10 13.53 3.85 -3.89
CA ILE A 10 12.25 3.36 -4.43
C ILE A 10 12.18 1.82 -4.39
N VAL A 11 13.29 1.14 -4.66
CA VAL A 11 13.38 -0.32 -4.56
C VAL A 11 13.21 -0.78 -3.11
N GLY A 12 13.89 -0.12 -2.16
CA GLY A 12 13.76 -0.41 -0.74
C GLY A 12 12.32 -0.18 -0.23
N PHE A 13 11.67 0.89 -0.69
CA PHE A 13 10.26 1.14 -0.42
C PHE A 13 9.36 0.07 -1.05
N GLY A 14 9.60 -0.28 -2.32
CA GLY A 14 8.84 -1.31 -3.06
C GLY A 14 8.83 -2.63 -2.32
N LEU A 15 10.00 -3.11 -1.87
CA LEU A 15 10.10 -4.38 -1.14
C LEU A 15 9.40 -4.38 0.23
N SER A 16 9.15 -3.21 0.82
CA SER A 16 8.44 -3.12 2.11
C SER A 16 6.92 -3.36 1.99
N TRP A 17 6.34 -3.10 0.81
CA TRP A 17 4.92 -3.28 0.52
C TRP A 17 4.46 -4.74 0.47
N PRO A 18 5.10 -5.69 -0.25
CA PRO A 18 4.67 -7.09 -0.26
C PRO A 18 4.71 -7.69 1.16
N PHE A 19 5.63 -7.24 2.01
CA PHE A 19 5.66 -7.62 3.42
C PHE A 19 4.46 -7.05 4.21
N SER A 20 4.09 -5.80 3.96
CA SER A 20 2.90 -5.14 4.55
C SER A 20 1.58 -5.78 4.09
N VAL A 21 1.46 -6.10 2.80
CA VAL A 21 0.30 -6.79 2.20
C VAL A 21 0.21 -8.20 2.76
N TYR A 22 1.32 -8.94 2.82
CA TYR A 22 1.36 -10.31 3.34
C TYR A 22 0.88 -10.38 4.80
N LYS A 23 1.34 -9.46 5.66
CA LYS A 23 0.84 -9.37 7.04
C LYS A 23 -0.65 -9.05 7.10
N SER A 24 -1.13 -8.12 6.27
CA SER A 24 -2.54 -7.75 6.23
C SER A 24 -3.43 -8.90 5.73
N TYR A 25 -2.94 -9.68 4.76
CA TYR A 25 -3.62 -10.85 4.24
C TYR A 25 -3.68 -12.01 5.25
N VAL A 26 -2.57 -12.27 5.96
CA VAL A 26 -2.47 -13.37 6.93
C VAL A 26 -3.20 -13.06 8.24
N SER A 27 -3.15 -11.81 8.75
CA SER A 27 -3.79 -11.48 10.02
C SER A 27 -5.34 -11.49 9.93
N ARG A 28 -5.90 -11.34 8.72
CA ARG A 28 -7.35 -11.19 8.47
C ARG A 28 -8.03 -10.15 9.36
N THR A 29 -7.27 -9.19 9.91
CA THR A 29 -7.79 -8.08 10.70
C THR A 29 -7.12 -6.79 10.27
N ALA A 30 -7.91 -5.73 10.14
CA ALA A 30 -7.43 -4.39 9.79
C ALA A 30 -6.86 -3.61 11.00
N ARG A 31 -6.92 -4.17 12.20
CA ARG A 31 -6.49 -3.50 13.44
C ARG A 31 -4.98 -3.26 13.46
N GLY A 32 -4.60 -1.97 13.46
CA GLY A 32 -3.21 -1.51 13.65
C GLY A 32 -2.51 -0.99 12.39
N LYS A 33 -3.11 -1.10 11.20
CA LYS A 33 -2.55 -0.58 9.95
C LYS A 33 -3.17 0.79 9.61
N SER A 34 -2.32 1.80 9.41
CA SER A 34 -2.72 3.20 9.20
C SER A 34 -2.87 3.51 7.72
N LEU A 35 -4.09 3.42 7.21
CA LEU A 35 -4.41 3.69 5.80
C LEU A 35 -4.09 5.14 5.41
N GLN A 36 -4.22 6.06 6.36
CA GLN A 36 -3.87 7.47 6.17
C GLN A 36 -2.39 7.63 5.85
N PHE A 37 -1.50 6.88 6.53
CA PHE A 37 -0.07 6.91 6.26
C PHE A 37 0.24 6.39 4.85
N GLU A 38 -0.39 5.30 4.43
CA GLU A 38 -0.24 4.73 3.09
C GLU A 38 -0.76 5.67 2.01
N PHE A 39 -1.86 6.37 2.27
CA PHE A 39 -2.40 7.40 1.37
C PHE A 39 -1.45 8.58 1.21
N PHE A 40 -0.77 9.03 2.28
CA PHE A 40 0.25 10.07 2.17
C PHE A 40 1.45 9.63 1.32
N ILE A 41 1.89 8.37 1.46
CA ILE A 41 2.95 7.82 0.61
C ILE A 41 2.47 7.75 -0.85
N TRP A 42 1.26 7.27 -1.08
CA TRP A 42 0.65 7.22 -2.41
C TRP A 42 0.61 8.60 -3.09
N LEU A 43 0.23 9.63 -2.34
CA LEU A 43 0.23 11.02 -2.82
C LEU A 43 1.65 11.52 -3.10
N GLY A 44 2.62 11.17 -2.25
CA GLY A 44 4.04 11.43 -2.49
C GLY A 44 4.56 10.78 -3.78
N TYR A 45 4.11 9.55 -4.08
CA TYR A 45 4.43 8.86 -5.33
C TYR A 45 3.90 9.61 -6.57
N ILE A 46 2.70 10.21 -6.50
CA ILE A 46 2.16 11.04 -7.59
C ILE A 46 3.06 12.25 -7.86
N PHE A 47 3.50 12.95 -6.81
CA PHE A 47 4.44 14.06 -6.97
C PHE A 47 5.80 13.62 -7.51
N GLY A 48 6.27 12.44 -7.11
CA GLY A 48 7.48 11.81 -7.66
C GLY A 48 7.37 11.50 -9.16
N ILE A 49 6.24 10.95 -9.59
CA ILE A 49 5.92 10.71 -11.01
C ILE A 49 5.87 12.03 -11.78
N ALA A 50 5.23 13.06 -11.24
CA ALA A 50 5.17 14.38 -11.86
C ALA A 50 6.57 14.99 -12.05
N ARG A 51 7.46 14.87 -11.04
CA ARG A 51 8.86 15.27 -11.14
C ARG A 51 9.59 14.49 -12.24
N LYS A 52 9.38 13.18 -12.36
CA LYS A 52 9.96 12.36 -13.43
C LYS A 52 9.44 12.74 -14.81
N PHE A 53 8.16 13.10 -14.95
CA PHE A 53 7.60 13.63 -16.21
C PHE A 53 8.24 14.95 -16.62
N LEU A 54 8.42 15.87 -15.66
CA LEU A 54 9.18 17.11 -15.89
C LEU A 54 10.61 16.80 -16.32
N GLN A 55 11.29 15.90 -15.62
CA GLN A 55 12.66 15.52 -15.98
C GLN A 55 12.73 14.82 -17.35
N TYR A 56 11.74 14.02 -17.72
CA TYR A 56 11.64 13.39 -19.04
C TYR A 56 11.54 14.43 -20.16
N HIS A 57 10.80 15.52 -19.91
CA HIS A 57 10.56 16.59 -20.89
C HIS A 57 11.74 17.57 -21.03
N TYR A 58 12.57 17.72 -20.00
CA TYR A 58 13.71 18.64 -20.00
C TYR A 58 15.07 17.94 -20.18
N ALA A 59 15.18 16.63 -20.00
CA ALA A 59 16.44 15.89 -20.14
C ALA A 59 16.66 15.41 -21.58
N ALA A 60 17.90 15.58 -22.08
CA ALA A 60 18.32 15.16 -23.41
C ALA A 60 18.83 13.71 -23.48
N THR A 61 19.05 13.05 -22.34
CA THR A 61 19.61 11.70 -22.27
C THR A 61 18.92 10.89 -21.18
N TYR A 62 18.47 9.69 -21.53
CA TYR A 62 17.81 8.75 -20.62
C TYR A 62 18.76 7.62 -20.29
N ASP A 63 19.11 7.48 -19.01
CA ASP A 63 19.99 6.41 -18.54
C ASP A 63 19.17 5.15 -18.18
N TRP A 64 19.80 3.97 -18.15
CA TRP A 64 19.11 2.71 -17.79
C TRP A 64 18.44 2.79 -16.41
N LEU A 65 19.08 3.50 -15.46
CA LEU A 65 18.54 3.73 -14.12
C LEU A 65 17.25 4.55 -14.14
N PHE A 66 17.04 5.40 -15.15
CA PHE A 66 15.79 6.13 -15.32
C PHE A 66 14.64 5.16 -15.60
N PHE A 67 14.82 4.21 -16.52
CA PHE A 67 13.80 3.20 -16.83
C PHE A 67 13.55 2.27 -15.65
N LEU A 68 14.60 1.86 -14.93
CA LEU A 68 14.48 1.01 -13.75
C LEU A 68 13.69 1.72 -12.63
N SER A 69 14.06 2.96 -12.30
CA SER A 69 13.33 3.76 -11.31
C SER A 69 11.88 4.02 -11.72
N TRP A 70 11.62 4.28 -13.01
CA TRP A 70 10.27 4.45 -13.54
C TRP A 70 9.41 3.19 -13.37
N PHE A 71 9.96 2.02 -13.69
CA PHE A 71 9.28 0.74 -13.49
C PHE A 71 8.92 0.51 -12.01
N PHE A 72 9.88 0.72 -11.10
CA PHE A 72 9.62 0.58 -9.67
C PHE A 72 8.63 1.63 -9.14
N TYR A 73 8.59 2.83 -9.71
CA TYR A 73 7.59 3.86 -9.38
C TYR A 73 6.17 3.37 -9.66
N VAL A 74 5.95 2.84 -10.87
CA VAL A 74 4.64 2.30 -11.29
C VAL A 74 4.26 1.07 -10.46
N LEU A 75 5.23 0.19 -10.21
CA LEU A 75 5.03 -1.01 -9.40
C LEU A 75 4.64 -0.66 -7.97
N ASN A 76 5.35 0.26 -7.31
CA ASN A 76 5.00 0.75 -5.97
C ASN A 76 3.58 1.33 -5.95
N PHE A 77 3.25 2.18 -6.92
CA PHE A 77 1.91 2.76 -7.01
C PHE A 77 0.82 1.68 -7.14
N ALA A 78 1.06 0.65 -7.95
CA ALA A 78 0.15 -0.48 -8.11
C ALA A 78 0.01 -1.30 -6.82
N GLU A 79 1.13 -1.60 -6.13
CA GLU A 79 1.13 -2.32 -4.87
C GLU A 79 0.35 -1.58 -3.78
N ILE A 80 0.60 -0.28 -3.62
CA ILE A 80 -0.11 0.58 -2.67
C ILE A 80 -1.61 0.60 -2.96
N SER A 81 -1.98 0.71 -4.24
CA SER A 81 -3.37 0.70 -4.67
C SER A 81 -4.05 -0.64 -4.37
N PHE A 82 -3.35 -1.75 -4.58
CA PHE A 82 -3.84 -3.10 -4.29
C PHE A 82 -3.97 -3.35 -2.78
N ASP A 83 -3.03 -2.85 -1.98
CA ASP A 83 -3.06 -2.94 -0.51
C ASP A 83 -4.24 -2.16 0.07
N MET A 84 -4.48 -0.93 -0.39
CA MET A 84 -5.66 -0.15 -0.02
C MET A 84 -6.97 -0.87 -0.36
N TRP A 85 -7.06 -1.49 -1.56
CA TRP A 85 -8.22 -2.26 -1.96
C TRP A 85 -8.44 -3.49 -1.06
N LEU A 86 -7.37 -4.23 -0.76
CA LEU A 86 -7.40 -5.39 0.12
C LEU A 86 -7.81 -4.98 1.55
N TYR A 87 -7.31 -3.86 2.04
CA TYR A 87 -7.67 -3.33 3.35
C TYR A 87 -9.16 -2.98 3.43
N VAL A 88 -9.71 -2.27 2.44
CA VAL A 88 -11.15 -1.93 2.41
C VAL A 88 -12.01 -3.20 2.43
N ARG A 89 -11.57 -4.26 1.74
CA ARG A 89 -12.22 -5.57 1.79
C ARG A 89 -12.15 -6.19 3.19
N ASN A 90 -10.99 -6.17 3.84
CA ASN A 90 -10.81 -6.70 5.19
C ASN A 90 -11.60 -5.91 6.24
N VAL A 91 -11.68 -4.59 6.14
CA VAL A 91 -12.52 -3.75 7.03
C VAL A 91 -14.00 -4.10 6.92
N LYS A 92 -14.50 -4.39 5.71
CA LYS A 92 -15.90 -4.83 5.55
C LYS A 92 -16.16 -6.16 6.24
N LEU A 93 -15.19 -7.09 6.22
CA LEU A 93 -15.29 -8.38 6.92
C LEU A 93 -15.19 -8.23 8.44
N ASP A 94 -14.31 -7.34 8.94
CA ASP A 94 -14.20 -7.05 10.37
C ASP A 94 -15.51 -6.40 10.89
N LYS A 95 -16.10 -5.46 10.14
CA LYS A 95 -17.41 -4.87 10.49
C LYS A 95 -18.54 -5.90 10.55
N ALA A 96 -18.60 -6.82 9.59
CA ALA A 96 -19.59 -7.89 9.60
C ALA A 96 -19.43 -8.87 10.79
N ARG A 97 -18.21 -9.03 11.32
CA ARG A 97 -17.94 -9.83 12.52
C ARG A 97 -18.25 -9.07 13.81
N GLU A 98 -18.09 -7.75 13.84
CA GLU A 98 -18.50 -6.91 14.97
C GLU A 98 -20.04 -6.72 15.02
N GLU A 99 -20.73 -6.86 13.88
CA GLU A 99 -22.19 -6.78 13.77
C GLU A 99 -22.94 -8.07 14.12
N GLU A 100 -22.27 -9.22 14.30
CA GLU A 100 -22.93 -10.39 14.91
C GLU A 100 -23.22 -10.06 16.38
N PRO A 101 -24.49 -9.85 16.77
CA PRO A 101 -24.82 -9.52 18.13
C PRO A 101 -24.47 -10.73 18.99
N VAL A 102 -23.77 -10.49 20.09
CA VAL A 102 -23.79 -11.35 21.27
C VAL A 102 -25.26 -11.44 21.74
N GLY A 103 -26.05 -12.31 21.12
CA GLY A 103 -27.51 -12.33 21.26
C GLY A 103 -28.14 -13.73 21.36
N THR A 104 -27.34 -14.79 21.34
CA THR A 104 -27.80 -16.17 21.57
C THR A 104 -26.92 -16.89 22.60
N ARG A 105 -26.64 -16.21 23.72
CA ARG A 105 -26.46 -16.91 25.00
C ARG A 105 -27.70 -16.67 25.86
N GLY A 106 -28.83 -17.19 25.39
CA GLY A 106 -29.93 -17.54 26.28
C GLY A 106 -29.49 -18.76 27.08
N CYS A 107 -29.33 -18.59 28.40
CA CYS A 107 -28.86 -19.59 29.33
C CYS A 107 -29.66 -20.91 29.24
N PRO A 108 -29.02 -22.06 29.51
CA PRO A 108 -29.73 -23.33 29.69
C PRO A 108 -30.43 -23.30 31.06
N GLY A 109 -31.74 -23.49 31.06
CA GLY A 109 -32.51 -23.90 32.24
C GLY A 109 -32.76 -22.81 33.29
N SER A 110 -33.99 -22.35 33.35
CA SER A 110 -34.65 -22.03 34.62
C SER A 110 -36.15 -22.21 34.43
N ASP A 111 -36.68 -23.10 35.28
CA ASP A 111 -38.08 -23.43 35.61
C ASP A 111 -38.85 -24.38 34.69
#